data_AF-A0A0L8ACA9-F1
#
_entry.id   AF-A0A0L8ACA9-F1
#
_cell.length_a   1.000
_cell.length_b   1.000
_cell.length_c   1.000
_cell.angle_alpha   90.00
_cell.angle_beta   90.00
_cell.angle_gamma   90.00
#
_symmetry.space_group_name_H-M   'P 1'
#
loop_
_entity.id
_entity.type
_entity.pdbx_description
1 polymer ?
#
loop_
_entity_poly.entity_id
_entity_poly.type
_entity_poly.pdbx_seq_one_letter_code
_entity_poly.pdbx_strand_id
1 'polypeptide(L)' 'MRNQLDIFDHDPARMAEADRAAAERALHDVQFTARVRQGRHEYYVGEAERWEHLAAHSARSTNSKDMQA' A
#
# COMPACT_ATOMS: atom_id res chain seq x y z
N MET A 1 10.38 -19.93 -21.53
CA MET A 1 8.94 -20.07 -21.25
C MET A 1 8.53 -18.92 -20.34
N ARG A 2 7.41 -18.28 -20.64
CA ARG A 2 6.90 -17.05 -20.00
C ARG A 2 6.64 -17.29 -18.50
N ASN A 3 7.38 -16.66 -17.60
CA ASN A 3 6.84 -16.42 -16.27
C ASN A 3 5.96 -15.18 -16.41
N GLN A 4 4.66 -15.45 -16.45
CA GLN A 4 3.60 -14.45 -16.37
C GLN A 4 3.96 -13.48 -15.26
N LEU A 5 3.76 -12.20 -15.55
CA LEU A 5 3.96 -11.11 -14.62
C LEU A 5 3.59 -11.50 -13.20
N ASP A 6 4.43 -11.07 -12.27
CA ASP A 6 4.21 -11.02 -10.84
C ASP A 6 3.06 -10.05 -10.46
N ILE A 7 2.01 -9.97 -11.29
CA ILE A 7 0.83 -9.11 -11.10
C ILE A 7 0.04 -9.46 -9.84
N PHE A 8 0.29 -10.66 -9.28
CA PHE A 8 -0.37 -11.17 -8.09
C PHE A 8 0.49 -11.10 -6.82
N ASP A 9 1.76 -10.67 -6.89
CA ASP A 9 2.49 -10.20 -5.69
C ASP A 9 2.05 -8.77 -5.34
N HIS A 10 0.74 -8.63 -5.17
CA HIS A 10 0.13 -7.52 -4.45
C HIS A 10 0.37 -7.75 -2.96
N ASP A 11 1.64 -7.76 -2.54
CA ASP A 11 1.98 -7.77 -1.13
C ASP A 11 1.41 -6.49 -0.51
N PRO A 12 0.36 -6.57 0.32
CA PRO A 12 -0.27 -5.39 0.88
C PRO A 12 0.72 -4.56 1.73
N ALA A 13 1.75 -5.19 2.30
CA ALA A 13 2.79 -4.46 3.02
C ALA A 13 3.66 -3.62 2.07
N ARG A 14 4.03 -4.16 0.91
CA ARG A 14 4.79 -3.41 -0.12
C ARG A 14 3.96 -2.30 -0.74
N MET A 15 2.66 -2.52 -0.92
CA MET A 15 1.73 -1.49 -1.39
C MET A 15 1.60 -0.35 -0.38
N ALA A 16 1.45 -0.67 0.91
CA ALA A 16 1.44 0.33 1.97
C ALA A 16 2.73 1.17 1.96
N GLU A 17 3.90 0.54 1.87
CA GLU A 17 5.19 1.24 1.83
C GLU A 17 5.31 2.16 0.60
N ALA A 18 4.88 1.69 -0.57
CA ALA A 18 4.88 2.48 -1.80
C ALA A 18 4.00 3.72 -1.69
N ASP A 19 2.80 3.58 -1.10
CA ASP A 19 1.88 4.69 -0.89
C ASP A 19 2.40 5.68 0.18
N ARG A 20 3.07 5.21 1.24
CA ARG A 20 3.77 6.09 2.20
C ARG A 20 4.85 6.93 1.50
N ALA A 21 5.67 6.30 0.66
CA ALA A 21 6.70 7.01 -0.10
C ALA A 21 6.10 8.02 -1.10
N ALA A 22 4.98 7.66 -1.74
CA ALA A 22 4.24 8.57 -2.62
C ALA A 22 3.62 9.76 -1.86
N ALA A 23 3.12 9.54 -0.64
CA ALA A 23 2.59 10.59 0.22
C ALA A 23 3.66 11.63 0.58
N GLU A 24 4.85 11.19 0.97
CA GLU A 24 5.98 12.10 1.25
C GLU A 24 6.38 12.87 0.00
N ARG A 25 6.51 12.18 -1.13
CA ARG A 25 6.86 12.82 -2.40
C ARG A 25 5.82 13.85 -2.85
N ALA A 26 4.53 13.61 -2.60
CA ALA A 26 3.46 14.53 -2.96
C ALA A 26 3.61 15.91 -2.29
N LEU A 27 4.19 15.99 -1.10
CA LEU A 27 4.47 17.27 -0.42
C LEU A 27 5.57 18.08 -1.11
N HIS A 28 6.43 17.43 -1.88
CA HIS A 28 7.56 18.04 -2.58
C HIS A 28 7.31 18.28 -4.08
N ASP A 29 6.16 17.88 -4.61
CA ASP A 29 5.80 18.11 -6.02
C ASP A 29 5.54 19.61 -6.31
N VAL A 30 6.60 20.34 -6.62
CA VAL A 30 6.61 21.80 -6.86
C VAL A 30 5.68 22.25 -8.00
N GLN A 31 5.30 21.34 -8.89
CA GLN A 31 4.35 21.57 -9.96
C GLN A 31 2.90 21.77 -9.46
N PHE A 32 2.60 21.45 -8.20
CA PHE A 32 1.28 21.62 -7.60
C PHE A 32 1.26 22.71 -6.52
N THR A 33 0.10 23.36 -6.40
CA THR A 33 -0.17 24.28 -5.29
C THR A 33 -0.10 23.54 -3.95
N ALA A 34 0.20 24.25 -2.87
CA ALA A 34 0.31 23.65 -1.53
C ALA A 34 -0.96 22.87 -1.13
N ARG A 35 -2.14 23.40 -1.47
CA ARG A 35 -3.43 22.72 -1.21
C ARG A 35 -3.55 21.39 -1.98
N VAL A 36 -3.13 21.36 -3.25
CA VAL A 36 -3.19 20.13 -4.06
C VAL A 36 -2.17 19.12 -3.58
N ARG A 37 -0.97 19.56 -3.20
CA ARG A 37 0.04 18.69 -2.57
C ARG A 37 -0.47 18.04 -1.29
N GLN A 38 -1.09 18.83 -0.42
CA GLN A 38 -1.68 18.35 0.83
C GLN A 38 -2.80 17.32 0.57
N GLY A 39 -3.73 17.61 -0.35
CA GLY A 39 -4.79 16.66 -0.69
C GLY A 39 -4.27 15.34 -1.31
N ARG A 40 -3.19 15.41 -2.09
CA ARG A 40 -2.51 14.21 -2.61
C ARG A 40 -1.80 13.42 -1.51
N HIS A 41 -1.13 14.10 -0.59
CA HIS A 41 -0.53 13.46 0.57
C HIS A 41 -1.59 12.72 1.39
N GLU A 42 -2.70 13.38 1.74
CA GLU A 42 -3.82 12.77 2.48
C GLU A 42 -4.40 11.56 1.74
N TYR A 43 -4.54 11.64 0.42
CA TYR A 43 -5.01 10.51 -0.39
C TYR A 43 -4.10 9.29 -0.28
N TYR A 44 -2.79 9.47 -0.47
CA TYR A 44 -1.82 8.37 -0.40
C TYR A 44 -1.65 7.82 1.02
N VAL A 45 -1.72 8.66 2.05
CA VAL A 45 -1.77 8.20 3.45
C VAL A 45 -2.98 7.30 3.67
N GLY A 46 -4.17 7.71 3.20
CA GLY A 46 -5.38 6.91 3.34
C GLY A 46 -5.33 5.58 2.57
N GLU A 47 -4.70 5.53 1.39
CA GLU A 47 -4.44 4.26 0.69
C GLU A 47 -3.47 3.37 1.47
N ALA A 48 -2.37 3.92 1.97
CA ALA A 48 -1.39 3.18 2.77
C ALA A 48 -2.04 2.52 3.98
N GLU A 49 -2.88 3.26 4.72
CA GLU A 49 -3.63 2.72 5.86
C GLU A 49 -4.58 1.57 5.46
N ARG A 50 -5.21 1.63 4.27
CA ARG A 50 -6.06 0.54 3.78
C ARG A 50 -5.23 -0.72 3.51
N TRP A 51 -4.06 -0.56 2.90
CA TRP A 51 -3.15 -1.67 2.63
C TRP A 51 -2.54 -2.26 3.91
N GLU A 52 -2.20 -1.43 4.89
CA GLU A 52 -1.73 -1.88 6.22
C GLU A 52 -2.79 -2.73 6.93
N HIS A 53 -4.06 -2.30 6.89
CA HIS A 53 -5.16 -3.10 7.42
C HIS A 53 -5.29 -4.44 6.67
N LEU A 54 -5.21 -4.43 5.33
CA LEU A 54 -5.28 -5.64 4.53
C LEU A 54 -4.11 -6.59 4.83
N ALA A 55 -2.89 -6.07 4.99
CA ALA A 55 -1.70 -6.83 5.39
C ALA A 55 -1.92 -7.51 6.75
N ALA A 56 -2.43 -6.76 7.73
CA ALA A 56 -2.71 -7.27 9.06
C ALA A 56 -3.82 -8.35 9.06
N HIS A 57 -4.82 -8.24 8.19
CA HIS A 57 -5.87 -9.25 8.02
C HIS A 57 -5.37 -10.50 7.29
N SER A 58 -4.55 -10.33 6.24
CA SER A 58 -3.91 -11.40 5.49
C SER A 58 -3.03 -12.29 6.39
N ALA A 59 -2.15 -11.68 7.19
CA ALA A 59 -1.27 -12.38 8.11
C ALA A 59 -2.02 -13.16 9.22
N ARG A 60 -3.24 -12.74 9.57
CA ARG A 60 -4.09 -13.50 10.52
C ARG A 60 -4.79 -14.68 9.87
N SER A 61 -5.18 -14.57 8.60
CA SER A 61 -5.89 -15.64 7.88
C SER A 61 -4.99 -16.84 7.57
N THR A 62 -3.68 -16.64 7.40
CA THR A 62 -2.71 -17.74 7.20
C THR A 62 -2.52 -18.55 8.48
N ASN A 63 -2.44 -17.91 9.65
CA ASN A 63 -2.31 -18.60 10.94
C ASN A 63 -3.54 -19.42 11.36
N SER A 64 -4.69 -19.19 10.71
CA SER A 64 -5.95 -19.88 11.04
C SER A 64 -6.08 -21.24 10.33
N LYS A 65 -5.31 -21.47 9.26
CA LYS A 65 -5.47 -22.65 8.39
C LYS A 65 -4.56 -23.82 8.77
N ASP A 66 -3.61 -23.60 9.67
CA ASP A 66 -2.68 -24.63 10.17
C ASP A 66 -3.15 -25.31 11.47
N MET A 67 -4.36 -25.02 11.96
CA MET A 67 -4.93 -25.62 13.18
C MET A 67 -6.12 -26.55 12.88
N GLN A 68 -6.06 -27.30 11.78
CA GLN A 68 -6.87 -28.51 11.58
C GLN A 68 -5.99 -29.58 10.90
N ALA A 69 -5.30 -30.36 11.73
CA ALA A 69 -4.68 -31.64 11.38
C ALA A 69 -5.20 -32.70 12.35
#